data_AF-A0AAV4E4F2-F1
#
_entry.id   AF-A0AAV4E4F2-F1
#
_cell.length_a   1.000
_cell.length_b   1.000
_cell.length_c   1.000
_cell.angle_alpha   90.00
_cell.angle_beta   90.00
_cell.angle_gamma   90.00
#
_symmetry.space_group_name_H-M   'P 1'
#
loop_
_entity.id
_entity.type
_entity.pdbx_description
1 polymer ?
#
loop_
_entity_poly.entity_id
_entity_poly.type
_entity_poly.pdbx_seq_one_letter_code
_entity_poly.pdbx_strand_id
1 'polypeptide(L)'
;MIELGTKVALIGLIGGIIIGILLYVFHLFIVKDVTKNGKAILVALLIEIGAMAIIPFGPAIQRYNYEKFLAQQSDNSLTVAKKELTAGLKKYPSGKKRKQFLTEFIEEHYQDYALSKKFVTKSYPYKYDPKFWLKIMNEPGTARMQNRHVEKAMLDQVVKTNNNKLDMFLGISYTRETNIFNLERDFTSQIYSLGWIGMLLFVGPYVAIMLYAFVKWLMNKKKRTYLISSMLLSIAFMLFAAFSSGNVMDFLTASFILAFVEGGLLVEIKAKN
;
A
#
# COMPACT_ATOMS: atom_id res chain seq x y z
N MET A 1 -19.82 -10.54 -4.39
CA MET A 1 -19.37 -9.65 -3.29
C MET A 1 -19.54 -8.22 -3.77
N ILE A 2 -20.32 -7.40 -3.07
CA ILE A 2 -20.36 -5.97 -3.33
C ILE A 2 -19.09 -5.40 -2.70
N GLU A 3 -18.08 -5.07 -3.51
CA GLU A 3 -16.78 -4.52 -3.07
C GLU A 3 -16.87 -3.03 -2.66
N LEU A 4 -17.97 -2.62 -2.04
CA LEU A 4 -18.04 -1.37 -1.27
C LEU A 4 -17.28 -1.60 0.06
N GLY A 5 -15.95 -1.63 0.06
CA GLY A 5 -15.31 -2.07 1.31
C GLY A 5 -13.80 -2.02 1.48
N THR A 6 -13.00 -1.56 0.51
CA THR A 6 -11.59 -1.27 0.81
C THR A 6 -11.46 0.15 1.35
N LYS A 7 -10.55 0.34 2.31
CA LYS A 7 -10.25 1.68 2.87
C LYS A 7 -9.89 2.68 1.76
N VAL A 8 -9.19 2.21 0.72
CA VAL A 8 -8.70 3.03 -0.38
C VAL A 8 -9.81 3.44 -1.32
N ALA A 9 -10.72 2.54 -1.69
CA ALA A 9 -11.88 2.91 -2.52
C ALA A 9 -12.77 3.95 -1.81
N LEU A 10 -12.97 3.79 -0.50
CA LEU A 10 -13.75 4.74 0.28
C LEU A 10 -13.08 6.11 0.38
N ILE A 11 -11.79 6.13 0.73
CA ILE A 11 -11.00 7.37 0.79
C ILE A 11 -10.92 8.03 -0.60
N GLY A 12 -10.77 7.23 -1.66
CA GLY A 12 -10.71 7.70 -3.03
C GLY A 12 -12.02 8.31 -3.51
N LEU A 13 -13.16 7.75 -3.12
CA LEU A 13 -14.48 8.29 -3.45
C LEU A 13 -14.69 9.66 -2.80
N ILE A 14 -14.55 9.73 -1.47
CA ILE A 14 -14.73 10.95 -0.66
C ILE A 14 -13.72 12.03 -1.10
N GLY A 15 -12.44 11.66 -1.08
CA GLY A 15 -11.36 12.57 -1.45
C GLY A 15 -11.46 13.04 -2.89
N GLY A 16 -11.84 12.14 -3.82
CA GLY A 16 -11.99 12.45 -5.24
C GLY A 16 -13.11 13.45 -5.50
N ILE A 17 -14.27 13.29 -4.85
CA ILE A 17 -15.40 14.23 -4.98
C ILE A 17 -15.04 15.59 -4.38
N ILE A 18 -14.52 15.63 -3.15
CA ILE A 18 -14.13 16.88 -2.49
C ILE A 18 -13.12 17.64 -3.35
N ILE A 19 -12.06 16.96 -3.80
CA ILE A 19 -10.98 17.62 -4.54
C ILE A 19 -11.45 17.98 -5.95
N GLY A 20 -12.36 17.21 -6.56
CA GLY A 20 -13.05 17.59 -7.79
C GLY A 20 -13.89 18.87 -7.65
N ILE A 21 -14.64 19.01 -6.57
CA ILE A 21 -15.39 20.25 -6.25
C ILE A 21 -14.43 21.42 -6.06
N LEU A 22 -13.35 21.24 -5.30
CA LEU A 22 -12.33 22.27 -5.10
C LEU A 22 -11.67 22.70 -6.41
N LEU A 23 -11.35 21.74 -7.28
CA LEU A 23 -10.81 22.00 -8.61
C LEU A 23 -11.82 22.78 -9.47
N TYR A 24 -13.10 22.41 -9.45
CA TYR A 24 -14.15 23.13 -10.16
C TYR A 24 -14.26 24.59 -9.66
N VAL A 25 -14.25 24.80 -8.34
CA VAL A 25 -14.27 26.14 -7.73
C VAL A 25 -13.03 26.95 -8.14
N PHE A 26 -11.85 26.33 -8.16
CA PHE A 26 -10.62 26.96 -8.65
C PHE A 26 -10.74 27.40 -10.11
N HIS A 27 -11.27 26.53 -10.98
CA HIS A 27 -11.49 26.86 -12.38
C HIS A 27 -12.57 27.93 -12.59
N LEU A 28 -13.60 27.96 -11.74
CA LEU A 28 -14.68 28.94 -11.83
C LEU A 28 -14.21 30.36 -11.45
N PHE A 29 -13.46 30.50 -10.36
CA PHE A 29 -13.12 31.82 -9.81
C PHE A 29 -11.73 32.32 -10.17
N ILE A 30 -10.74 31.44 -10.30
CA ILE A 30 -9.33 31.82 -10.50
C ILE A 30 -8.97 31.73 -11.98
N VAL A 31 -9.18 30.57 -12.60
CA VAL A 31 -8.81 30.38 -14.02
C VAL A 31 -9.85 30.99 -14.96
N LYS A 32 -11.12 30.94 -14.56
CA LYS A 32 -12.28 31.49 -15.26
C LYS A 32 -12.51 30.89 -16.66
N ASP A 33 -12.25 29.60 -16.81
CA ASP A 33 -12.46 28.84 -18.05
C ASP A 33 -13.72 27.97 -18.04
N VAL A 34 -14.47 27.95 -16.92
CA VAL A 34 -15.74 27.22 -16.78
C VAL A 34 -16.87 28.16 -16.37
N THR A 35 -18.10 27.77 -16.71
CA THR A 35 -19.31 28.47 -16.30
C THR A 35 -19.95 27.83 -15.07
N LYS A 36 -20.73 28.63 -14.32
CA LYS A 36 -21.40 28.20 -13.09
C LYS A 36 -22.43 27.11 -13.40
N ASN A 37 -22.30 25.95 -12.74
CA ASN A 37 -23.21 24.82 -12.83
C ASN A 37 -23.53 24.29 -11.44
N GLY A 38 -24.47 24.95 -10.75
CA GLY A 38 -24.88 24.58 -9.39
C GLY A 38 -25.53 23.18 -9.30
N LYS A 39 -26.14 22.70 -10.39
CA LYS A 39 -26.75 21.36 -10.43
C LYS A 39 -25.68 20.26 -10.30
N ALA A 40 -24.56 20.40 -11.02
CA ALA A 40 -23.46 19.45 -10.93
C ALA A 40 -22.86 19.39 -9.52
N ILE A 41 -22.68 20.55 -8.86
CA ILE A 41 -22.21 20.61 -7.47
C ILE A 41 -23.22 19.93 -6.54
N LEU A 42 -24.52 20.22 -6.69
CA LEU A 42 -25.55 19.60 -5.85
C LEU A 42 -25.55 18.08 -5.98
N VAL A 43 -25.43 17.56 -7.20
CA VAL A 43 -25.33 16.11 -7.44
C VAL A 43 -24.09 15.53 -6.79
N ALA A 44 -22.93 16.17 -6.93
CA ALA A 44 -21.69 15.72 -6.29
C ALA A 44 -21.82 15.67 -4.76
N LEU A 45 -22.44 16.68 -4.15
CA LEU A 45 -22.71 16.72 -2.71
C LEU A 45 -23.68 15.62 -2.26
N LEU A 46 -24.72 15.33 -3.04
CA LEU A 46 -25.66 14.24 -2.74
C LEU A 46 -24.96 12.87 -2.79
N ILE A 47 -24.08 12.66 -3.77
CA ILE A 47 -23.26 11.43 -3.85
C ILE A 47 -22.34 11.33 -2.63
N GLU A 48 -21.70 12.43 -2.22
CA GLU A 48 -20.81 12.48 -1.06
C GLU A 48 -21.55 12.14 0.25
N ILE A 49 -22.74 12.73 0.46
CA ILE A 49 -23.58 12.44 1.62
C ILE A 49 -23.99 10.96 1.63
N GLY A 50 -24.40 10.44 0.48
CA GLY A 50 -24.73 9.02 0.32
C GLY A 50 -23.54 8.11 0.65
N ALA A 51 -22.35 8.45 0.16
CA ALA A 51 -21.12 7.73 0.46
C ALA A 51 -20.81 7.72 1.97
N MET A 52 -20.87 8.89 2.62
CA MET A 52 -20.64 9.04 4.06
C MET A 52 -21.65 8.24 4.91
N ALA A 53 -22.92 8.22 4.51
CA ALA A 53 -23.97 7.50 5.24
C ALA A 53 -23.73 5.97 5.28
N ILE A 54 -23.04 5.42 4.27
CA ILE A 54 -22.79 3.98 4.15
C ILE A 54 -21.54 3.54 4.94
N ILE A 55 -20.60 4.47 5.24
CA ILE A 55 -19.32 4.17 5.89
C ILE A 55 -19.43 3.33 7.17
N PRO A 56 -20.32 3.64 8.14
CA PRO A 56 -20.38 2.91 9.40
C PRO A 56 -20.77 1.44 9.22
N PHE A 57 -21.47 1.13 8.13
CA PHE A 57 -21.91 -0.21 7.76
C PHE A 57 -20.90 -0.93 6.85
N GLY A 58 -19.83 -0.24 6.45
CA GLY A 58 -18.79 -0.75 5.59
C GLY A 58 -17.92 -1.82 6.27
N PRO A 59 -17.56 -2.91 5.58
CA PRO A 59 -16.70 -3.97 6.10
C PRO A 59 -15.35 -3.45 6.65
N ALA A 60 -14.81 -2.37 6.07
CA ALA A 60 -13.53 -1.78 6.46
C ALA A 60 -13.48 -1.31 7.92
N ILE A 61 -14.56 -0.69 8.41
CA ILE A 61 -14.62 -0.13 9.77
C ILE A 61 -14.85 -1.25 10.79
N GLN A 62 -15.78 -2.15 10.50
CA GLN A 62 -16.09 -3.28 11.39
C GLN A 62 -14.86 -4.18 11.59
N ARG A 63 -14.15 -4.51 10.51
CA ARG A 63 -12.93 -5.31 10.57
C ARG A 63 -11.81 -4.63 11.37
N TYR A 64 -11.60 -3.33 11.17
CA TYR A 64 -10.55 -2.59 11.89
C TYR A 64 -10.78 -2.58 13.41
N ASN A 65 -12.02 -2.36 13.86
CA ASN A 65 -12.35 -2.37 15.28
C ASN A 65 -12.14 -3.76 15.91
N TYR A 66 -12.53 -4.81 15.18
CA TYR A 66 -12.32 -6.19 15.61
C TYR A 66 -10.84 -6.56 15.71
N GLU A 67 -10.02 -6.20 14.72
CA GLU A 67 -8.57 -6.44 14.72
C GLU A 67 -7.88 -5.73 15.90
N LYS A 68 -8.28 -4.50 16.23
CA LYS A 68 -7.74 -3.75 17.37
C LYS A 68 -8.07 -4.43 18.71
N PHE A 69 -9.30 -4.90 18.87
CA PHE A 69 -9.72 -5.64 20.06
C PHE A 69 -8.91 -6.93 20.25
N LEU A 70 -8.75 -7.71 19.18
CA LEU A 70 -7.96 -8.96 19.22
C LEU A 70 -6.48 -8.71 19.55
N ALA A 71 -5.88 -7.64 19.01
CA ALA A 71 -4.49 -7.29 19.30
C ALA A 71 -4.27 -6.98 20.78
N GLN A 72 -5.19 -6.23 21.40
CA GLN A 72 -5.15 -5.93 22.82
C GLN A 72 -5.36 -7.18 23.68
N GLN A 73 -6.24 -8.08 23.27
CA GLN A 73 -6.49 -9.33 23.97
C GLN A 73 -5.26 -10.26 23.93
N SER A 74 -4.60 -10.39 22.77
CA SER A 74 -3.36 -11.17 22.62
C SER A 74 -2.22 -10.62 23.49
N ASP A 75 -2.01 -9.30 23.52
CA ASP A 75 -0.93 -8.73 24.33
C ASP A 75 -1.11 -8.97 25.84
N ASN A 76 -2.35 -8.96 26.32
CA ASN A 76 -2.66 -9.21 27.74
C ASN A 76 -2.51 -10.70 28.14
N SER A 77 -2.74 -11.64 27.22
CA SER A 77 -2.65 -13.08 27.51
C SER A 77 -1.21 -13.63 27.47
N LEU A 78 -0.26 -12.90 26.89
CA LEU A 78 1.13 -13.35 26.67
C LEU A 78 2.02 -13.45 27.92
N THR A 79 1.50 -13.20 29.11
CA THR A 79 2.30 -13.08 30.34
C THR A 79 3.11 -14.35 30.67
N VAL A 80 2.53 -15.54 30.45
CA VAL A 80 3.20 -16.82 30.71
C VAL A 80 4.29 -17.09 29.66
N ALA A 81 3.95 -17.01 28.38
CA ALA A 81 4.88 -17.23 27.27
C ALA A 81 6.08 -16.25 27.30
N LYS A 82 5.86 -14.98 27.69
CA LYS A 82 6.95 -13.99 27.83
C LYS A 82 7.90 -14.34 28.98
N LYS A 83 7.39 -14.88 30.10
CA LYS A 83 8.22 -15.34 31.23
C LYS A 83 9.09 -16.52 30.81
N GLU A 84 8.51 -17.50 30.14
CA GLU A 84 9.24 -18.65 29.60
C GLU A 84 10.33 -18.23 28.61
N LEU A 85 9.98 -17.37 27.64
CA LEU A 85 10.93 -16.82 26.68
C LEU A 85 12.11 -16.14 27.37
N THR A 86 11.83 -15.30 28.37
CA THR A 86 12.85 -14.57 29.12
C THR A 86 13.75 -15.53 29.91
N ALA A 87 13.18 -16.55 30.54
CA ALA A 87 13.93 -17.56 31.29
C ALA A 87 14.83 -18.38 30.38
N GLY A 88 14.33 -18.85 29.24
CA GLY A 88 15.11 -19.61 28.26
C GLY A 88 16.21 -18.78 27.60
N LEU A 89 15.97 -17.50 27.30
CA LEU A 89 16.99 -16.57 26.80
C LEU A 89 18.11 -16.32 27.82
N LYS A 90 17.79 -16.26 29.12
CA LYS A 90 18.80 -16.18 30.20
C LYS A 90 19.61 -17.46 30.33
N LYS A 91 18.95 -18.63 30.22
CA LYS A 91 19.59 -19.95 30.30
C LYS A 91 20.51 -20.24 29.11
N TYR A 92 20.13 -19.75 27.92
CA TYR A 92 20.86 -19.97 26.68
C TYR A 92 21.21 -18.64 26.00
N PRO A 93 22.30 -17.96 26.39
CA PRO A 93 22.62 -16.63 25.91
C PRO A 93 23.09 -16.60 24.45
N SER A 94 23.71 -17.66 23.93
CA SER A 94 24.20 -17.71 22.54
C SER A 94 24.39 -19.14 22.02
N GLY A 95 24.75 -19.27 20.75
CA GLY A 95 25.13 -20.55 20.13
C GLY A 95 23.96 -21.48 19.77
N LYS A 96 24.30 -22.76 19.56
CA LYS A 96 23.38 -23.80 19.05
C LYS A 96 22.20 -24.08 19.99
N LYS A 97 22.45 -24.12 21.30
CA LYS A 97 21.40 -24.34 22.32
C LYS A 97 20.35 -23.22 22.31
N ARG A 98 20.78 -21.97 22.13
CA ARG A 98 19.86 -20.83 21.96
C ARG A 98 19.01 -20.97 20.70
N LYS A 99 19.63 -21.37 19.58
CA LYS A 99 18.89 -21.58 18.33
C LYS A 99 17.83 -22.65 18.50
N GLN A 100 18.19 -23.78 19.10
CA GLN A 100 17.28 -24.90 19.35
C GLN A 100 16.10 -24.48 20.25
N PHE A 101 16.39 -23.87 21.40
CA PHE A 101 15.36 -23.35 22.30
C PHE A 101 14.38 -22.41 21.58
N LEU A 102 14.90 -21.45 20.79
CA LEU A 102 14.03 -20.53 20.06
C LEU A 102 13.18 -21.25 19.02
N THR A 103 13.73 -22.24 18.32
CA THR A 103 12.98 -23.03 17.35
C THR A 103 11.81 -23.77 18.03
N GLU A 104 12.07 -24.46 19.14
CA GLU A 104 11.04 -25.17 19.92
C GLU A 104 9.99 -24.18 20.47
N PHE A 105 10.43 -23.08 21.06
CA PHE A 105 9.54 -22.05 21.61
C PHE A 105 8.62 -21.43 20.54
N ILE A 106 9.17 -21.12 19.36
CA ILE A 106 8.36 -20.53 18.26
C ILE A 106 7.35 -21.55 17.75
N GLU A 107 7.72 -22.83 17.63
CA GLU A 107 6.82 -23.89 17.18
C GLU A 107 5.59 -24.02 18.07
N GLU A 108 5.78 -23.92 19.38
CA GLU A 108 4.72 -24.02 20.38
C GLU A 108 3.89 -22.73 20.49
N HIS A 109 4.54 -21.57 20.50
CA HIS A 109 3.89 -20.31 20.90
C HIS A 109 3.60 -19.32 19.77
N TYR A 110 3.90 -19.60 18.49
CA TYR A 110 3.67 -18.59 17.43
C TYR A 110 2.20 -18.11 17.36
N GLN A 111 1.23 -18.96 17.69
CA GLN A 111 -0.20 -18.62 17.71
C GLN A 111 -0.55 -17.67 18.86
N ASP A 112 0.04 -17.86 20.04
CA ASP A 112 -0.14 -16.95 21.19
C ASP A 112 0.31 -15.53 20.82
N TYR A 113 1.35 -15.45 19.98
CA TYR A 113 1.88 -14.20 19.46
C TYR A 113 1.10 -13.65 18.24
N ALA A 114 -0.07 -14.21 17.94
CA ALA A 114 -0.94 -13.83 16.83
C ALA A 114 -0.24 -13.86 15.45
N LEU A 115 0.77 -14.74 15.29
CA LEU A 115 1.48 -14.90 14.03
C LEU A 115 0.76 -15.91 13.13
N SER A 116 0.68 -15.61 11.83
CA SER A 116 0.10 -16.53 10.85
C SER A 116 0.96 -17.78 10.68
N LYS A 117 0.33 -18.96 10.77
CA LYS A 117 0.98 -20.26 10.50
C LYS A 117 1.69 -20.27 9.14
N LYS A 118 1.06 -19.67 8.11
CA LYS A 118 1.64 -19.61 6.76
C LYS A 118 2.98 -18.87 6.78
N PHE A 119 3.07 -17.76 7.51
CA PHE A 119 4.31 -16.99 7.58
C PHE A 119 5.44 -17.80 8.21
N VAL A 120 5.14 -18.38 9.37
CA VAL A 120 6.12 -19.06 10.22
C VAL A 120 6.57 -20.39 9.64
N THR A 121 5.73 -21.11 8.89
CA THR A 121 6.04 -22.47 8.41
C THR A 121 6.34 -22.58 6.91
N LYS A 122 5.81 -21.66 6.09
CA LYS A 122 5.93 -21.73 4.63
C LYS A 122 6.69 -20.53 4.04
N SER A 123 6.24 -19.31 4.30
CA SER A 123 6.81 -18.10 3.68
C SER A 123 8.25 -17.83 4.10
N TYR A 124 8.53 -17.83 5.41
CA TYR A 124 9.87 -17.63 5.94
C TYR A 124 10.09 -18.54 7.16
N PRO A 125 10.44 -19.83 6.94
CA PRO A 125 10.32 -20.83 7.99
C PRO A 125 11.22 -20.58 9.20
N TYR A 126 10.65 -20.62 10.42
CA TYR A 126 11.36 -20.32 11.68
C TYR A 126 12.57 -21.21 11.96
N LYS A 127 12.59 -22.43 11.41
CA LYS A 127 13.70 -23.39 11.55
C LYS A 127 15.02 -22.82 11.01
N TYR A 128 14.94 -21.98 9.97
CA TYR A 128 16.13 -21.43 9.32
C TYR A 128 16.65 -20.18 10.02
N ASP A 129 15.76 -19.24 10.38
CA ASP A 129 16.10 -17.99 11.08
C ASP A 129 15.15 -17.70 12.27
N PRO A 130 15.35 -18.34 13.42
CA PRO A 130 14.52 -18.10 14.61
C PRO A 130 14.84 -16.74 15.29
N LYS A 131 15.97 -16.10 14.95
CA LYS A 131 16.31 -14.78 15.50
C LYS A 131 15.45 -13.69 14.86
N PHE A 132 15.16 -13.81 13.57
CA PHE A 132 14.18 -12.95 12.89
C PHE A 132 12.82 -13.00 13.59
N TRP A 133 12.29 -14.20 13.82
CA TRP A 133 10.99 -14.36 14.49
C TRP A 133 11.00 -13.87 15.92
N LEU A 134 12.09 -14.07 16.66
CA LEU A 134 12.25 -13.46 17.99
C LEU A 134 12.12 -11.93 17.95
N LYS A 135 12.70 -11.27 16.92
CA LYS A 135 12.55 -9.82 16.75
C LYS A 135 11.08 -9.45 16.56
N ILE A 136 10.37 -10.13 15.65
CA ILE A 136 8.95 -9.90 15.39
C ILE A 136 8.09 -10.13 16.64
N MET A 137 8.34 -11.22 17.38
CA MET A 137 7.60 -11.56 18.61
C MET A 137 7.76 -10.52 19.72
N ASN A 138 8.86 -9.77 19.72
CA ASN A 138 9.10 -8.68 20.67
C ASN A 138 8.42 -7.35 20.28
N GLU A 139 7.81 -7.27 19.10
CA GLU A 139 7.05 -6.09 18.67
C GLU A 139 5.65 -6.04 19.32
N PRO A 140 5.01 -4.86 19.40
CA PRO A 140 3.63 -4.75 19.88
C PRO A 140 2.66 -5.64 19.09
N GLY A 141 1.61 -6.16 19.74
CA GLY A 141 0.63 -7.04 19.09
C GLY A 141 -0.03 -6.40 17.85
N THR A 142 -0.23 -5.08 17.87
CA THR A 142 -0.74 -4.32 16.72
C THR A 142 0.17 -4.39 15.49
N ALA A 143 1.50 -4.44 15.65
CA ALA A 143 2.45 -4.57 14.55
C ALA A 143 2.53 -6.02 14.05
N ARG A 144 2.50 -7.00 14.97
CA ARG A 144 2.54 -8.44 14.65
C ARG A 144 1.32 -8.91 13.87
N MET A 145 0.15 -8.37 14.21
CA MET A 145 -1.11 -8.68 13.50
C MET A 145 -1.26 -7.94 12.18
N GLN A 146 -0.47 -6.90 11.93
CA GLN A 146 -0.43 -6.23 10.64
C GLN A 146 0.36 -7.09 9.66
N ASN A 147 -0.35 -7.93 8.90
CA ASN A 147 0.25 -8.83 7.91
C ASN A 147 1.25 -8.10 6.98
N ARG A 148 0.89 -6.92 6.46
CA ARG A 148 1.77 -6.10 5.60
C ARG A 148 3.11 -5.72 6.24
N HIS A 149 3.13 -5.51 7.55
CA HIS A 149 4.35 -5.20 8.29
C HIS A 149 5.26 -6.43 8.38
N VAL A 150 4.68 -7.58 8.73
CA VAL A 150 5.42 -8.86 8.83
C VAL A 150 5.93 -9.32 7.46
N GLU A 151 5.12 -9.19 6.41
CA GLU A 151 5.48 -9.47 5.01
C GLU A 151 6.69 -8.66 4.57
N LYS A 152 6.66 -7.34 4.79
CA LYS A 152 7.79 -6.46 4.48
C LYS A 152 9.04 -6.86 5.28
N ALA A 153 8.90 -7.15 6.57
CA ALA A 153 10.01 -7.56 7.41
C ALA A 153 10.67 -8.87 6.92
N MET A 154 9.88 -9.84 6.44
CA MET A 154 10.39 -11.07 5.84
C MET A 154 11.20 -10.78 4.56
N LEU A 155 10.66 -9.96 3.65
CA LEU A 155 11.36 -9.58 2.41
C LEU A 155 12.65 -8.81 2.70
N ASP A 156 12.62 -7.85 3.62
CA ASP A 156 13.82 -7.11 4.07
C ASP A 156 14.91 -8.05 4.59
N GLN A 157 14.52 -9.06 5.39
CA GLN A 157 15.45 -10.04 5.92
C GLN A 157 16.05 -10.92 4.80
N VAL A 158 15.26 -11.27 3.78
CA VAL A 158 15.73 -12.05 2.63
C VAL A 158 16.73 -11.25 1.79
N VAL A 159 16.43 -10.00 1.45
CA VAL A 159 17.34 -9.11 0.72
C VAL A 159 18.66 -8.95 1.49
N LYS A 160 18.57 -8.70 2.80
CA LYS A 160 19.74 -8.54 3.66
C LYS A 160 20.61 -9.81 3.70
N THR A 161 19.99 -10.99 3.72
CA THR A 161 20.69 -12.27 3.80
C THR A 161 21.26 -12.70 2.45
N ASN A 162 20.63 -12.32 1.33
CA ASN A 162 21.10 -12.65 -0.01
C ASN A 162 22.45 -11.96 -0.32
N ASN A 163 22.72 -10.81 0.31
CA ASN A 163 23.97 -10.06 0.22
C ASN A 163 24.45 -9.79 -1.22
N ASN A 164 23.51 -9.68 -2.16
CA ASN A 164 23.78 -9.36 -3.55
C ASN A 164 23.39 -7.90 -3.82
N LYS A 165 24.39 -7.07 -4.16
CA LYS A 165 24.17 -5.64 -4.44
C LYS A 165 23.30 -5.40 -5.67
N LEU A 166 23.24 -6.35 -6.60
CA LEU A 166 22.42 -6.24 -7.81
C LEU A 166 20.92 -6.38 -7.52
N ASP A 167 20.52 -7.00 -6.41
CA ASP A 167 19.12 -7.13 -6.02
C ASP A 167 18.44 -5.77 -5.84
N MET A 168 19.22 -4.74 -5.48
CA MET A 168 18.69 -3.37 -5.41
C MET A 168 18.26 -2.85 -6.79
N PHE A 169 19.00 -3.19 -7.84
CA PHE A 169 18.77 -2.66 -9.19
C PHE A 169 17.83 -3.53 -10.01
N LEU A 170 17.89 -4.85 -9.84
CA LEU A 170 17.16 -5.85 -10.63
C LEU A 170 16.08 -6.60 -9.83
N GLY A 171 16.00 -6.39 -8.53
CA GLY A 171 15.11 -7.12 -7.64
C GLY A 171 15.62 -8.52 -7.31
N ILE A 172 14.90 -9.19 -6.40
CA ILE A 172 15.10 -10.59 -6.03
C ILE A 172 14.33 -11.57 -6.94
N SER A 173 13.72 -11.07 -8.02
CA SER A 173 12.75 -11.73 -8.91
C SER A 173 11.36 -11.93 -8.30
N TYR A 174 10.35 -11.73 -9.16
CA TYR A 174 8.93 -11.95 -8.86
C TYR A 174 8.65 -13.37 -8.33
N THR A 175 9.30 -14.40 -8.87
CA THR A 175 9.11 -15.78 -8.40
C THR A 175 9.58 -15.96 -6.97
N ARG A 176 10.66 -15.28 -6.56
CA ARG A 176 11.18 -15.39 -5.21
C ARG A 176 10.33 -14.60 -4.23
N GLU A 177 9.92 -13.38 -4.62
CA GLU A 177 9.04 -12.52 -3.84
C GLU A 177 7.69 -13.22 -3.59
N THR A 178 6.97 -13.62 -4.65
CA THR A 178 5.67 -14.31 -4.52
C THR A 178 5.71 -15.65 -3.77
N ASN A 179 6.83 -16.39 -3.82
CA ASN A 179 7.01 -17.59 -3.00
C ASN A 179 7.07 -17.29 -1.50
N ILE A 180 7.67 -16.14 -1.12
CA ILE A 180 7.68 -15.65 0.25
C ILE A 180 6.30 -15.05 0.56
N PHE A 181 5.94 -13.96 -0.13
CA PHE A 181 4.63 -13.36 -0.11
C PHE A 181 4.47 -12.34 -1.26
N ASN A 182 3.25 -12.21 -1.80
CA ASN A 182 2.92 -11.14 -2.74
C ASN A 182 2.60 -9.86 -1.95
N LEU A 183 3.52 -8.91 -1.91
CA LEU A 183 3.34 -7.70 -1.12
C LEU A 183 2.28 -6.79 -1.77
N GLU A 184 1.19 -6.51 -1.07
CA GLU A 184 0.13 -5.60 -1.54
C GLU A 184 0.54 -4.11 -1.45
N ARG A 185 1.66 -3.73 -2.09
CA ARG A 185 2.16 -2.34 -2.23
C ARG A 185 2.91 -2.21 -3.56
N ASP A 186 2.21 -1.89 -4.65
CA ASP A 186 2.72 -1.88 -6.05
C ASP A 186 4.16 -1.41 -6.20
N PHE A 187 4.45 -0.18 -5.78
CA PHE A 187 5.78 0.40 -5.96
C PHE A 187 6.85 -0.35 -5.15
N THR A 188 6.49 -0.79 -3.94
CA THR A 188 7.42 -1.52 -3.07
C THR A 188 7.62 -2.96 -3.58
N SER A 189 6.53 -3.62 -4.02
CA SER A 189 6.57 -4.94 -4.63
C SER A 189 7.40 -4.93 -5.92
N GLN A 190 7.19 -3.96 -6.80
CA GLN A 190 7.98 -3.80 -8.02
C GLN A 190 9.46 -3.56 -7.73
N ILE A 191 9.81 -2.81 -6.68
CA ILE A 191 11.22 -2.65 -6.28
C ILE A 191 11.80 -3.98 -5.77
N TYR A 192 11.07 -4.76 -4.97
CA TYR A 192 11.57 -6.08 -4.56
C TYR A 192 11.67 -7.05 -5.74
N SER A 193 10.71 -7.05 -6.66
CA SER A 193 10.61 -8.04 -7.73
C SER A 193 11.46 -7.72 -8.96
N LEU A 194 11.51 -6.44 -9.35
CA LEU A 194 12.16 -5.96 -10.59
C LEU A 194 13.26 -4.92 -10.34
N GLY A 195 13.43 -4.48 -9.09
CA GLY A 195 14.42 -3.46 -8.72
C GLY A 195 14.08 -2.06 -9.20
N TRP A 196 14.98 -1.13 -8.94
CA TRP A 196 14.82 0.27 -9.38
C TRP A 196 14.75 0.41 -10.90
N ILE A 197 15.45 -0.43 -11.66
CA ILE A 197 15.44 -0.37 -13.13
C ILE A 197 14.07 -0.76 -13.66
N GLY A 198 13.50 -1.86 -13.16
CA GLY A 198 12.16 -2.28 -13.55
C GLY A 198 11.10 -1.26 -13.15
N MET A 199 11.16 -0.72 -11.93
CA MET A 199 10.24 0.33 -11.50
C MET A 199 10.31 1.55 -12.42
N LEU A 200 11.52 2.02 -12.76
CA LEU A 200 11.69 3.15 -13.67
C LEU A 200 11.15 2.84 -15.08
N LEU A 201 11.34 1.63 -15.57
CA LEU A 201 10.88 1.23 -16.90
C LEU A 201 9.35 1.16 -16.99
N PHE A 202 8.69 0.60 -15.98
CA PHE A 202 7.24 0.36 -16.01
C PHE A 202 6.42 1.52 -15.45
N VAL A 203 6.92 2.26 -14.46
CA VAL A 203 6.19 3.38 -13.83
C VAL A 203 6.70 4.74 -14.30
N GLY A 204 7.99 4.83 -14.64
CA GLY A 204 8.63 6.08 -15.06
C GLY A 204 7.94 6.79 -16.24
N PRO A 205 7.47 6.09 -17.30
CA PRO A 205 6.76 6.73 -18.40
C PRO A 205 5.50 7.49 -17.94
N TYR A 206 4.70 6.90 -17.04
CA TYR A 206 3.49 7.53 -16.52
C TYR A 206 3.82 8.82 -15.74
N VAL A 207 4.78 8.71 -14.83
CA VAL A 207 5.25 9.87 -14.04
C VAL A 207 5.83 10.96 -14.96
N ALA A 208 6.59 10.59 -15.99
CA ALA A 208 7.19 11.53 -16.92
C ALA A 208 6.12 12.28 -17.75
N ILE A 209 5.08 11.58 -18.22
CA ILE A 209 3.97 12.20 -18.97
C ILE A 209 3.21 13.18 -18.08
N MET A 210 2.87 12.77 -16.85
CA MET A 210 2.21 13.64 -15.88
C MET A 210 3.03 14.92 -15.61
N LEU A 211 4.34 14.77 -15.33
CA LEU A 211 5.23 15.91 -15.06
C LEU A 211 5.37 16.83 -16.28
N TYR A 212 5.52 16.27 -17.47
CA TYR A 212 5.58 17.04 -18.71
C TYR A 212 4.30 17.87 -18.92
N ALA A 213 3.13 17.26 -18.76
CA ALA A 213 1.85 17.94 -18.90
C ALA A 213 1.65 19.01 -17.82
N PHE A 214 2.08 18.73 -16.58
CA PHE A 214 2.03 19.70 -15.48
C PHE A 214 2.92 20.93 -15.75
N VAL A 215 4.14 20.73 -16.25
CA VAL A 215 5.03 21.84 -16.66
C VAL A 215 4.38 22.66 -17.77
N LYS A 216 3.77 22.03 -18.78
CA LYS A 216 3.05 22.75 -19.84
C LYS A 216 1.84 23.53 -19.32
N TRP A 217 1.09 22.96 -18.38
CA TRP A 217 -0.02 23.63 -17.70
C TRP A 217 0.45 24.87 -16.91
N LEU A 218 1.59 24.79 -16.23
CA LEU A 218 2.20 25.92 -15.53
C LEU A 218 2.67 27.00 -16.51
N MET A 219 3.35 26.63 -17.59
CA MET A 219 3.97 27.59 -18.51
C MET A 219 2.98 28.24 -19.48
N ASN A 220 1.88 27.56 -19.85
CA ASN A 220 0.95 28.06 -20.86
C ASN A 220 -0.47 28.22 -20.30
N LYS A 221 -0.92 29.47 -20.17
CA LYS A 221 -2.27 29.80 -19.69
C LYS A 221 -3.38 29.15 -20.50
N LYS A 222 -3.21 28.98 -21.82
CA LYS A 222 -4.21 28.32 -22.68
C LYS A 222 -4.39 26.83 -22.38
N LYS A 223 -3.41 26.22 -21.69
CA LYS A 223 -3.45 24.81 -21.28
C LYS A 223 -4.04 24.62 -19.89
N ARG A 224 -4.41 25.70 -19.21
CA ARG A 224 -5.07 25.64 -17.90
C ARG A 224 -6.57 25.44 -18.07
N THR A 225 -6.97 24.39 -18.76
CA THR A 225 -8.40 24.05 -18.89
C THR A 225 -8.82 23.13 -17.75
N TYR A 226 -10.11 23.15 -17.42
CA TYR A 226 -10.69 22.27 -16.41
C TYR A 226 -10.51 20.81 -16.78
N LEU A 227 -10.60 20.47 -18.07
CA LEU A 227 -10.35 19.11 -18.57
C LEU A 227 -8.90 18.67 -18.29
N ILE A 228 -7.91 19.45 -18.73
CA ILE A 228 -6.48 19.12 -18.54
C ILE A 228 -6.15 18.99 -17.05
N SER A 229 -6.69 19.90 -16.23
CA SER A 229 -6.45 19.89 -14.79
C SER A 229 -7.12 18.70 -14.10
N SER A 230 -8.30 18.30 -14.56
CA SER A 230 -9.00 17.10 -14.07
C SER A 230 -8.24 15.82 -14.44
N MET A 231 -7.70 15.74 -15.66
CA MET A 231 -6.88 14.61 -16.11
C MET A 231 -5.55 14.53 -15.34
N LEU A 232 -4.88 15.66 -15.13
CA LEU A 232 -3.67 15.72 -14.28
C LEU A 232 -3.95 15.24 -12.86
N LEU A 233 -5.05 15.71 -12.27
CA LEU A 233 -5.45 15.34 -10.92
C LEU A 233 -5.83 13.85 -10.83
N SER A 234 -6.54 13.31 -11.81
CA SER A 234 -6.91 11.89 -11.82
C SER A 234 -5.70 10.98 -11.97
N ILE A 235 -4.73 11.33 -12.83
CA ILE A 235 -3.45 10.64 -12.95
C ILE A 235 -2.68 10.68 -11.62
N ALA A 236 -2.58 11.86 -11.00
CA ALA A 236 -1.92 12.02 -9.72
C ALA A 236 -2.58 11.15 -8.62
N PHE A 237 -3.92 11.08 -8.59
CA PHE A 237 -4.64 10.20 -7.67
C PHE A 237 -4.42 8.73 -7.94
N MET A 238 -4.45 8.29 -9.20
CA MET A 238 -4.21 6.89 -9.54
C MET A 238 -2.80 6.46 -9.13
N LEU A 239 -1.78 7.29 -9.41
CA LEU A 239 -0.40 7.04 -9.01
C LEU A 239 -0.24 7.06 -7.47
N PHE A 240 -0.89 8.00 -6.77
CA PHE A 240 -0.87 8.05 -5.31
C PHE A 240 -1.59 6.87 -4.66
N ALA A 241 -2.71 6.43 -5.25
CA ALA A 241 -3.45 5.25 -4.80
C ALA A 241 -2.58 4.00 -4.96
N ALA A 242 -1.91 3.84 -6.11
CA ALA A 242 -0.96 2.77 -6.35
C ALA A 242 0.21 2.76 -5.34
N PHE A 243 0.74 3.94 -5.01
CA PHE A 243 1.79 4.07 -3.99
C PHE A 243 1.34 3.71 -2.57
N SER A 244 0.09 4.04 -2.20
CA SER A 244 -0.42 3.90 -0.83
C SER A 244 -1.14 2.57 -0.54
N SER A 245 -1.91 2.07 -1.51
CA SER A 245 -2.82 0.92 -1.39
C SER A 245 -2.16 -0.41 -1.72
N GLY A 246 -1.28 -0.37 -2.73
CA GLY A 246 -0.93 -1.53 -3.55
C GLY A 246 -2.10 -2.13 -4.32
N ASN A 247 -1.74 -3.02 -5.24
CA ASN A 247 -2.60 -3.68 -6.23
C ASN A 247 -3.42 -2.70 -7.08
N VAL A 248 -2.81 -1.66 -7.64
CA VAL A 248 -3.41 -0.78 -8.66
C VAL A 248 -2.61 -0.92 -9.96
N MET A 249 -1.30 -0.69 -9.94
CA MET A 249 -0.46 -0.76 -11.14
C MET A 249 -0.11 -2.20 -11.56
N ASP A 250 -0.19 -3.16 -10.64
CA ASP A 250 -0.01 -4.58 -10.96
C ASP A 250 -1.25 -5.17 -11.65
N PHE A 251 -2.41 -4.51 -11.57
CA PHE A 251 -3.58 -4.87 -12.37
C PHE A 251 -3.54 -4.20 -13.74
N LEU A 252 -3.47 -5.04 -14.77
CA LEU A 252 -3.48 -4.61 -16.16
C LEU A 252 -4.62 -3.63 -16.49
N THR A 253 -5.81 -3.84 -15.89
CA THR A 253 -6.97 -2.95 -16.08
C THR A 253 -6.68 -1.52 -15.61
N ALA A 254 -6.07 -1.33 -14.45
CA ALA A 254 -5.80 0.02 -13.94
C ALA A 254 -4.69 0.69 -14.76
N SER A 255 -3.67 -0.06 -15.15
CA SER A 255 -2.59 0.42 -16.03
C SER A 255 -3.10 0.81 -17.42
N PHE A 256 -4.10 0.12 -17.97
CA PHE A 256 -4.76 0.52 -19.22
C PHE A 256 -5.59 1.78 -19.07
N ILE A 257 -6.36 1.92 -17.98
CA ILE A 257 -7.13 3.15 -17.71
C ILE A 257 -6.17 4.34 -17.58
N LEU A 258 -5.07 4.17 -16.83
CA LEU A 258 -4.05 5.20 -16.66
C LEU A 258 -3.43 5.59 -18.01
N ALA A 259 -3.00 4.61 -18.80
CA ALA A 259 -2.43 4.84 -20.13
C ALA A 259 -3.43 5.56 -21.07
N PHE A 260 -4.71 5.20 -21.02
CA PHE A 260 -5.75 5.85 -21.81
C PHE A 260 -5.93 7.32 -21.41
N VAL A 261 -6.01 7.61 -20.11
CA VAL A 261 -6.13 8.99 -19.60
C VAL A 261 -4.88 9.80 -19.95
N GLU A 262 -3.68 9.25 -19.83
CA GLU A 262 -2.45 9.92 -20.21
C GLU A 262 -2.33 10.18 -21.71
N GLY A 263 -2.75 9.21 -22.54
CA GLY A 263 -2.84 9.38 -23.99
C GLY A 263 -3.75 10.57 -24.34
N GLY A 264 -4.93 10.63 -23.73
CA GLY A 264 -5.86 11.77 -23.89
C GLY A 264 -5.24 13.09 -23.41
N LEU A 265 -4.57 13.09 -22.26
CA LEU A 265 -3.89 14.27 -21.72
C LEU A 265 -2.82 14.80 -22.70
N LEU A 266 -2.03 13.90 -23.30
CA LEU A 266 -1.02 14.27 -24.28
C LEU A 266 -1.63 14.90 -25.54
N VAL A 267 -2.79 14.41 -26.00
CA VAL A 267 -3.52 15.02 -27.13
C VAL A 267 -3.92 16.45 -26.78
N GLU A 268 -4.57 16.65 -25.62
CA GLU A 268 -5.01 17.97 -25.17
C GLU A 268 -3.84 18.96 -24.96
N ILE A 269 -2.71 18.48 -24.44
CA ILE A 269 -1.50 19.28 -24.26
C ILE A 269 -0.88 19.67 -25.62
N LYS A 270 -0.88 18.77 -26.61
CA LYS A 270 -0.30 19.02 -27.94
C LYS A 270 -1.23 19.79 -28.88
N ALA A 271 -2.53 19.82 -28.62
CA ALA A 271 -3.49 20.57 -29.42
C ALA A 271 -3.05 22.04 -29.58
N LYS A 272 -3.16 22.61 -30.78
CA LYS A 272 -2.86 24.04 -31.00
C LYS A 272 -4.07 24.86 -30.56
N ASN A 273 -4.19 25.12 -29.25
CA ASN A 273 -5.14 26.09 -28.71
C ASN A 273 -4.51 27.48 -28.65
#